data_AF-A0A6L9K8C5-F1
#
_entry.id   AF-A0A6L9K8C5-F1
#
_cell.length_a   1.000
_cell.length_b   1.000
_cell.length_c   1.000
_cell.angle_alpha   90.00
_cell.angle_beta   90.00
_cell.angle_gamma   90.00
#
_symmetry.space_group_name_H-M   'P 1'
#
loop_
_entity.id
_entity.type
_entity.pdbx_description
1 polymer ?
#
loop_
_entity_poly.entity_id
_entity_poly.type
_entity_poly.pdbx_seq_one_letter_code
_entity_poly.pdbx_strand_id
1 'polypeptide(L)'
;MNYKSRFRELILKELLAPLVAIFTILIISFLGFIFIEGFSPLTTLYMLVTTFTMIGYGDVVPITDIGRIFTIIIILSGFSLGLYSIGKITAFFAEGELSTLLKQRKMNKTLDKMKDHFIICGYGKTGKRVLDNLLVKGLEVVMIENNPDKSEKLKEIYDKKFWYRRLDRCC
;
A
#
# COMPACT_ATOMS: atom_id res chain seq x y z
N MET A 1 -9.41 17.90 3.14
CA MET A 1 -9.85 16.60 2.57
C MET A 1 -9.16 15.45 3.32
N ASN A 2 -9.91 14.49 3.86
CA ASN A 2 -9.49 13.67 5.01
C ASN A 2 -8.54 12.52 4.61
N TYR A 3 -7.24 12.74 4.71
CA TYR A 3 -6.16 11.80 4.34
C TYR A 3 -6.32 10.38 4.96
N LYS A 4 -7.01 10.25 6.11
CA LYS A 4 -7.30 8.97 6.78
C LYS A 4 -8.21 8.07 5.94
N SER A 5 -9.12 8.61 5.12
CA SER A 5 -10.04 7.84 4.27
C SER A 5 -9.33 7.27 3.04
N ARG A 6 -8.53 8.09 2.33
CA ARG A 6 -7.78 7.65 1.14
C ARG A 6 -6.73 6.58 1.47
N PHE A 7 -6.08 6.69 2.64
CA PHE A 7 -5.16 5.66 3.16
C PHE A 7 -5.89 4.35 3.49
N ARG A 8 -7.08 4.44 4.11
CA ARG A 8 -7.92 3.27 4.36
C ARG A 8 -8.40 2.64 3.06
N GLU A 9 -8.80 3.43 2.07
CA GLU A 9 -9.27 2.94 0.77
C GLU A 9 -8.15 2.26 -0.03
N LEU A 10 -6.93 2.81 -0.03
CA LEU A 10 -5.78 2.15 -0.65
C LEU A 10 -5.49 0.82 0.05
N ILE A 11 -5.34 0.80 1.38
CA ILE A 11 -5.03 -0.45 2.11
C ILE A 11 -6.17 -1.47 1.99
N LEU A 12 -7.43 -1.03 2.07
CA LEU A 12 -8.60 -1.91 1.94
C LEU A 12 -8.69 -2.51 0.53
N LYS A 13 -8.42 -1.74 -0.53
CA LYS A 13 -8.47 -2.30 -1.89
C LYS A 13 -7.24 -3.14 -2.24
N GLU A 14 -6.07 -2.72 -1.81
CA GLU A 14 -4.79 -3.32 -2.24
C GLU A 14 -4.41 -4.56 -1.42
N LEU A 15 -4.83 -4.64 -0.15
CA LEU A 15 -4.48 -5.75 0.75
C LEU A 15 -5.70 -6.52 1.25
N LEU A 16 -6.82 -5.85 1.56
CA LEU A 16 -7.99 -6.54 2.10
C LEU A 16 -8.81 -7.26 1.01
N ALA A 17 -8.92 -6.69 -0.19
CA ALA A 17 -9.62 -7.35 -1.31
C ALA A 17 -9.02 -8.72 -1.70
N PRO A 18 -7.70 -8.86 -1.94
CA PRO A 18 -7.12 -10.18 -2.25
C PRO A 18 -7.26 -11.16 -1.09
N LEU A 19 -7.12 -10.69 0.16
CA LEU A 19 -7.30 -11.53 1.35
C LEU A 19 -8.73 -12.08 1.43
N VAL A 20 -9.73 -11.23 1.24
CA VAL A 20 -11.16 -11.64 1.21
C VAL A 20 -11.40 -12.62 0.07
N ALA A 21 -10.85 -12.37 -1.12
CA ALA A 21 -10.98 -13.27 -2.26
C ALA A 21 -10.38 -14.66 -1.95
N ILE A 22 -9.19 -14.74 -1.33
CA ILE A 22 -8.57 -16.01 -0.92
C ILE A 22 -9.48 -16.74 0.07
N PHE A 23 -9.99 -16.06 1.10
CA PHE A 23 -10.91 -16.66 2.07
C PHE A 23 -12.20 -17.17 1.42
N THR A 24 -12.77 -16.44 0.46
CA THR A 24 -13.97 -16.90 -0.26
C THR A 24 -13.69 -18.15 -1.08
N ILE A 25 -12.55 -18.22 -1.78
CA ILE A 25 -12.16 -19.42 -2.53
C ILE A 25 -11.98 -20.59 -1.57
N LEU A 26 -11.31 -20.40 -0.42
CA LEU A 26 -11.13 -21.47 0.57
C LEU A 26 -12.47 -22.02 1.09
N ILE A 27 -13.42 -21.14 1.41
CA ILE A 27 -14.76 -21.54 1.87
C ILE A 27 -15.51 -22.31 0.77
N ILE A 28 -15.49 -21.81 -0.47
CA ILE A 28 -16.11 -22.47 -1.62
C ILE A 28 -15.47 -23.84 -1.86
N SER A 29 -14.13 -23.93 -1.77
CA SER A 29 -13.40 -25.18 -1.92
C SER A 29 -13.82 -26.19 -0.86
N PHE A 30 -13.84 -25.75 0.40
CA PHE A 30 -14.16 -26.60 1.55
C PHE A 30 -15.56 -27.17 1.46
N LEU A 31 -16.55 -26.32 1.19
CA LEU A 31 -17.93 -26.76 1.00
C LEU A 31 -18.06 -27.64 -0.24
N GLY A 32 -17.44 -27.25 -1.35
CA GLY A 32 -17.47 -28.00 -2.61
C GLY A 32 -16.96 -29.43 -2.45
N PHE A 33 -15.82 -29.62 -1.78
CA PHE A 33 -15.29 -30.97 -1.54
C PHE A 33 -16.16 -31.81 -0.60
N ILE A 34 -16.78 -31.21 0.42
CA ILE A 34 -17.73 -31.93 1.28
C ILE A 34 -18.96 -32.37 0.47
N PHE A 35 -19.49 -31.53 -0.41
CA PHE A 35 -20.70 -31.85 -1.19
C PHE A 35 -20.43 -32.78 -2.38
N ILE A 36 -19.30 -32.62 -3.08
CA ILE A 36 -18.98 -33.37 -4.30
C ILE A 36 -18.37 -34.74 -3.96
N GLU A 37 -17.42 -34.78 -3.02
CA GLU A 37 -16.65 -35.99 -2.69
C GLU A 37 -17.11 -36.65 -1.38
N GLY A 38 -17.93 -35.97 -0.56
CA GLY A 38 -18.40 -36.53 0.71
C GLY A 38 -17.31 -36.66 1.77
N PHE A 39 -16.19 -35.95 1.63
CA PHE A 39 -15.07 -36.03 2.56
C PHE A 39 -15.43 -35.50 3.94
N SER A 40 -14.80 -36.10 4.97
CA SER A 40 -14.92 -35.58 6.33
C SER A 40 -14.32 -34.17 6.41
N PRO A 41 -14.83 -33.28 7.29
CA PRO A 41 -14.31 -31.92 7.44
C PRO A 41 -12.79 -31.86 7.66
N LEU A 42 -12.24 -32.81 8.43
CA LEU A 42 -10.81 -32.87 8.71
C LEU A 42 -10.01 -33.30 7.47
N THR A 43 -10.50 -34.29 6.73
CA THR A 43 -9.91 -34.77 5.47
C THR A 43 -9.91 -33.67 4.41
N THR A 44 -11.02 -32.95 4.28
CA THR A 44 -11.14 -31.81 3.36
C THR A 44 -10.17 -30.70 3.73
N LEU A 45 -10.10 -30.34 5.02
CA LEU A 45 -9.16 -29.29 5.47
C LEU A 45 -7.72 -29.69 5.22
N TYR A 46 -7.36 -30.95 5.51
CA TYR A 46 -6.04 -31.49 5.22
C TYR A 46 -5.69 -31.40 3.73
N MET A 47 -6.58 -31.88 2.85
CA MET A 47 -6.40 -31.83 1.40
C MET A 47 -6.26 -30.38 0.89
N LEU A 48 -7.06 -29.45 1.42
CA LEU A 48 -6.96 -28.04 1.06
C LEU A 48 -5.61 -27.47 1.48
N VAL A 49 -5.17 -27.70 2.72
CA VAL A 49 -3.87 -27.20 3.18
C VAL A 49 -2.76 -27.72 2.29
N THR A 50 -2.69 -29.02 2.02
CA THR A 50 -1.61 -29.61 1.21
C THR A 50 -1.64 -29.12 -0.25
N THR A 51 -2.83 -28.83 -0.79
CA THR A 51 -3.01 -28.28 -2.13
C THR A 51 -2.59 -26.81 -2.20
N PHE A 52 -3.05 -25.97 -1.27
CA PHE A 52 -2.74 -24.53 -1.26
C PHE A 52 -1.29 -24.24 -0.90
N THR A 53 -0.66 -25.06 -0.04
CA THR A 53 0.78 -25.00 0.21
C THR A 53 1.61 -25.55 -0.95
N MET A 54 0.96 -26.05 -2.01
CA MET A 54 1.60 -26.67 -3.18
C MET A 54 2.50 -27.85 -2.81
N ILE A 55 2.22 -28.52 -1.68
CA ILE A 55 2.93 -29.73 -1.27
C ILE A 55 2.38 -30.91 -2.07
N GLY A 56 1.05 -31.05 -2.11
CA GLY A 56 0.36 -32.02 -2.94
C GLY A 56 0.82 -33.46 -2.71
N TYR A 57 0.76 -33.96 -1.47
CA TYR A 57 1.17 -35.34 -1.13
C TYR A 57 0.48 -36.43 -1.97
N GLY A 58 -0.71 -36.14 -2.51
CA GLY A 58 -1.45 -37.07 -3.38
C GLY A 58 -2.09 -38.24 -2.63
N ASP A 59 -2.12 -38.19 -1.30
CA ASP A 59 -2.74 -39.17 -0.40
C ASP A 59 -4.26 -38.98 -0.27
N VAL A 60 -4.74 -37.75 -0.39
CA VAL A 60 -6.16 -37.41 -0.51
C VAL A 60 -6.39 -36.67 -1.82
N VAL A 61 -7.14 -37.27 -2.72
CA VAL A 61 -7.43 -36.76 -4.08
C VAL A 61 -8.90 -36.97 -4.42
N PRO A 62 -9.50 -36.11 -5.26
CA PRO A 62 -10.88 -36.27 -5.69
C PRO A 62 -11.02 -37.54 -6.54
N ILE A 63 -12.02 -38.35 -6.22
CA ILE A 63 -12.29 -39.64 -6.86
C ILE A 63 -13.21 -39.42 -8.07
N THR A 64 -14.15 -38.48 -7.97
CA THR A 64 -15.10 -38.19 -9.04
C THR A 64 -14.50 -37.30 -10.12
N ASP A 65 -14.94 -37.47 -11.37
CA ASP A 65 -14.51 -36.60 -12.47
C ASP A 65 -14.94 -35.14 -12.25
N ILE A 66 -16.09 -34.93 -11.61
CA ILE A 66 -16.58 -33.59 -11.22
C ILE A 66 -15.63 -32.96 -10.18
N GLY A 67 -15.22 -33.72 -9.16
CA GLY A 67 -14.28 -33.25 -8.15
C GLY A 67 -12.89 -32.96 -8.70
N ARG A 68 -12.45 -33.72 -9.72
CA ARG A 68 -11.19 -33.45 -10.44
C ARG A 68 -11.26 -32.13 -11.21
N ILE A 69 -12.32 -31.91 -11.98
CA ILE A 69 -12.54 -30.65 -12.71
C ILE A 69 -12.61 -29.48 -11.72
N PHE A 70 -13.35 -29.64 -10.63
CA PHE A 70 -13.45 -28.65 -9.56
C PHE A 70 -12.07 -28.32 -8.98
N THR A 71 -11.26 -29.34 -8.67
CA THR A 71 -9.90 -29.16 -8.14
C THR A 71 -9.01 -28.39 -9.10
N ILE A 72 -9.08 -28.68 -10.40
CA ILE A 72 -8.32 -27.95 -11.43
C ILE A 72 -8.68 -26.46 -11.42
N ILE A 73 -9.99 -26.13 -11.40
CA ILE A 73 -10.46 -24.74 -11.39
C ILE A 73 -9.98 -24.01 -10.13
N ILE A 74 -10.03 -24.66 -8.97
CA ILE A 74 -9.63 -24.05 -7.70
C ILE A 74 -8.11 -23.85 -7.63
N ILE A 75 -7.31 -24.82 -8.08
CA ILE A 75 -5.86 -24.67 -8.13
C ILE A 75 -5.47 -23.51 -9.05
N LEU A 76 -6.03 -23.43 -10.25
CA LEU A 76 -5.73 -22.33 -11.19
C LEU A 76 -6.13 -20.97 -10.61
N SER A 77 -7.30 -20.88 -9.99
CA SER A 77 -7.81 -19.64 -9.40
C SER A 77 -6.99 -19.22 -8.18
N GLY A 78 -6.71 -20.16 -7.27
CA GLY A 78 -5.94 -19.93 -6.04
C GLY A 78 -4.49 -19.56 -6.34
N PHE A 79 -3.84 -20.25 -7.28
CA PHE A 79 -2.49 -19.94 -7.71
C PHE A 79 -2.39 -18.54 -8.33
N SER A 80 -3.29 -18.21 -9.27
CA SER A 80 -3.30 -16.91 -9.94
C SER A 80 -3.52 -15.76 -8.95
N LEU A 81 -4.46 -15.94 -8.01
CA LEU A 81 -4.75 -14.94 -6.98
C LEU A 81 -3.59 -14.80 -5.98
N GLY A 82 -2.95 -15.91 -5.60
CA GLY A 82 -1.75 -15.90 -4.76
C GLY A 82 -0.62 -15.11 -5.39
N LEU A 83 -0.32 -15.37 -6.67
CA LEU A 83 0.71 -14.66 -7.42
C LEU A 83 0.42 -13.16 -7.54
N TYR A 84 -0.84 -12.81 -7.87
CA TYR A 84 -1.29 -11.41 -7.90
C TYR A 84 -1.09 -10.71 -6.55
N SER A 85 -1.44 -11.39 -5.45
CA SER A 85 -1.32 -10.86 -4.09
C SER A 85 0.14 -10.60 -3.71
N ILE A 86 1.04 -11.53 -4.03
CA ILE A 86 2.48 -11.35 -3.79
C ILE A 86 3.02 -10.17 -4.60
N GLY A 87 2.64 -10.05 -5.87
CA GLY A 87 3.03 -8.92 -6.73
C GLY A 87 2.58 -7.57 -6.15
N LYS A 88 1.32 -7.49 -5.70
CA LYS A 88 0.78 -6.30 -5.03
C LYS A 88 1.51 -5.95 -3.74
N ILE A 89 1.76 -6.93 -2.88
CA ILE A 89 2.51 -6.73 -1.63
C ILE A 89 3.92 -6.22 -1.96
N THR A 90 4.58 -6.82 -2.95
CA THR A 90 5.93 -6.42 -3.38
C THR A 90 5.95 -4.97 -3.89
N ALA A 91 4.98 -4.59 -4.73
CA ALA A 91 4.84 -3.22 -5.21
C ALA A 91 4.62 -2.22 -4.06
N PHE A 92 3.77 -2.57 -3.09
CA PHE A 92 3.52 -1.74 -1.90
C PHE A 92 4.80 -1.47 -1.09
N PHE A 93 5.67 -2.48 -0.94
CA PHE A 93 6.96 -2.30 -0.27
C PHE A 93 7.97 -1.53 -1.14
N ALA A 94 8.04 -1.83 -2.45
CA ALA A 94 9.00 -1.23 -3.37
C ALA A 94 8.72 0.25 -3.65
N GLU A 95 7.47 0.63 -3.86
CA GLU A 95 7.05 2.01 -4.10
C GLU A 95 7.12 2.87 -2.83
N GLY A 96 7.23 2.23 -1.65
CA GLY A 96 7.37 2.93 -0.38
C GLY A 96 6.22 3.91 -0.14
N GLU A 97 5.03 3.66 -0.69
CA GLU A 97 3.86 4.54 -0.58
C GLU A 97 3.53 4.86 0.88
N LEU A 98 3.79 3.89 1.77
CA LEU A 98 3.68 4.06 3.21
C LEU A 98 4.61 5.17 3.73
N SER A 99 5.84 5.25 3.23
CA SER A 99 6.84 6.25 3.64
C SER A 99 6.48 7.66 3.15
N THR A 100 5.95 7.80 1.94
CA THR A 100 5.47 9.08 1.39
C THR A 100 4.23 9.57 2.13
N LEU A 101 3.30 8.67 2.44
CA LEU A 101 2.08 9.00 3.19
C LEU A 101 2.39 9.31 4.67
N LEU A 102 3.33 8.61 5.31
CA LEU A 102 3.78 8.93 6.67
C LEU A 102 4.63 10.22 6.74
N LYS A 103 5.49 10.48 5.73
CA LYS A 103 6.21 11.76 5.60
C LYS A 103 5.25 12.93 5.50
N GLN A 104 4.18 12.79 4.70
CA GLN A 104 3.13 13.82 4.60
C GLN A 104 2.39 14.05 5.92
N ARG A 105 2.12 12.99 6.71
CA ARG A 105 1.54 13.14 8.06
C ARG A 105 2.45 13.93 9.00
N LYS A 106 3.75 13.58 9.04
CA LYS A 106 4.73 14.22 9.93
C LYS A 106 4.89 15.70 9.56
N MET A 107 4.88 16.00 8.27
CA MET A 107 4.95 17.37 7.76
C MET A 107 3.73 18.20 8.13
N ASN A 108 2.52 17.72 7.88
CA ASN A 108 1.29 18.48 8.20
C ASN A 108 1.13 18.73 9.70
N LYS A 109 1.43 17.73 10.55
CA LYS A 109 1.37 17.91 12.01
C LYS A 109 2.40 18.91 12.55
N THR A 110 3.48 19.16 11.82
CA THR A 110 4.50 20.11 12.26
C THR A 110 4.19 21.51 11.71
N LEU A 111 3.64 21.61 10.49
CA LEU A 111 3.10 22.85 9.95
C LEU A 111 1.97 23.43 10.82
N ASP A 112 1.06 22.58 11.34
CA ASP A 112 -0.01 23.02 12.26
C ASP A 112 0.51 23.52 13.62
N LYS A 113 1.76 23.19 13.98
CA LYS A 113 2.39 23.64 15.23
C LYS A 113 3.19 24.93 15.06
N MET A 114 3.48 25.35 13.83
CA MET A 114 4.20 26.59 13.56
C MET A 114 3.26 27.79 13.65
N LYS A 115 3.44 28.61 14.68
CA LYS A 115 2.80 29.93 14.81
C LYS A 115 3.81 31.00 14.40
N ASP A 116 3.37 32.00 13.64
CA ASP A 116 4.18 33.14 13.17
C ASP A 116 5.32 32.80 12.18
N HIS A 117 5.03 31.95 11.19
CA HIS A 117 5.98 31.59 10.13
C HIS A 117 5.75 32.37 8.83
N PHE A 118 6.82 32.61 8.09
CA PHE A 118 6.75 33.25 6.76
C PHE A 118 6.60 32.18 5.67
N ILE A 119 5.70 32.39 4.71
CA ILE A 119 5.50 31.48 3.58
C ILE A 119 6.12 32.10 2.33
N ILE A 120 7.07 31.40 1.70
CA ILE A 120 7.66 31.79 0.42
C ILE A 120 7.20 30.81 -0.66
N CYS A 121 6.48 31.32 -1.66
CA CYS A 121 6.06 30.55 -2.82
C CYS A 121 7.06 30.76 -3.98
N GLY A 122 7.89 29.74 -4.26
CA GLY A 122 8.79 29.68 -5.41
C GLY A 122 10.26 29.97 -5.10
N TYR A 123 11.14 29.05 -5.53
CA TYR A 123 12.60 29.14 -5.47
C TYR A 123 13.15 29.67 -6.79
N GLY A 124 12.98 30.97 -6.96
CA GLY A 124 13.62 31.77 -8.01
C GLY A 124 14.82 32.57 -7.47
N LYS A 125 15.43 33.40 -8.32
CA LYS A 125 16.53 34.30 -7.94
C LYS A 125 16.16 35.22 -6.78
N THR A 126 14.95 35.76 -6.81
CA THR A 126 14.40 36.62 -5.74
C THR A 126 14.01 35.83 -4.51
N GLY A 127 13.30 34.70 -4.68
CA GLY A 127 12.90 33.82 -3.58
C GLY A 127 14.09 33.34 -2.75
N LYS A 128 15.21 33.01 -3.40
CA LYS A 128 16.47 32.65 -2.72
C LYS A 128 17.02 33.79 -1.86
N ARG A 129 17.10 35.02 -2.38
CA ARG A 129 17.59 36.17 -1.62
C ARG A 129 16.72 36.49 -0.40
N VAL A 130 15.41 36.35 -0.55
CA VAL A 130 14.47 36.57 0.57
C VAL A 130 14.63 35.46 1.61
N LEU A 131 14.75 34.20 1.18
CA LEU A 131 15.01 33.06 2.04
C LEU A 131 16.29 33.24 2.86
N ASP A 132 17.40 33.57 2.21
CA ASP A 132 18.71 33.76 2.86
C ASP A 132 18.66 34.91 3.88
N ASN A 133 17.96 36.01 3.58
CA ASN A 133 17.80 37.12 4.51
C ASN A 133 16.94 36.77 5.74
N LEU A 134 15.87 35.99 5.56
CA LEU A 134 15.00 35.57 6.67
C LEU A 134 15.69 34.52 7.54
N LEU A 135 16.53 33.68 6.94
CA LEU A 135 17.37 32.71 7.63
C LEU A 135 18.40 33.36 8.56
N VAL A 136 19.10 34.36 8.05
CA VAL A 136 20.10 35.11 8.84
C VAL A 136 19.45 35.76 10.06
N LYS A 137 18.16 36.11 9.97
CA LYS A 137 17.35 36.65 11.07
C LYS A 137 16.78 35.60 12.02
N GLY A 138 17.00 34.32 11.75
CA GLY A 138 16.54 33.21 12.61
C GLY A 138 15.03 32.97 12.58
N LEU A 139 14.32 33.45 11.56
CA LEU A 139 12.87 33.30 11.45
C LEU A 139 12.49 31.92 10.89
N GLU A 140 11.33 31.40 11.33
CA GLU A 140 10.76 30.16 10.78
C GLU A 140 10.10 30.44 9.42
N VAL A 141 10.51 29.69 8.39
CA VAL A 141 10.04 29.90 7.02
C VAL A 141 9.58 28.58 6.40
N VAL A 142 8.42 28.61 5.75
CA VAL A 142 7.87 27.50 4.96
C VAL A 142 8.01 27.86 3.49
N MET A 143 8.64 26.98 2.72
CA MET A 143 8.86 27.20 1.29
C MET A 143 7.95 26.28 0.46
N ILE A 144 7.17 26.85 -0.44
CA ILE A 144 6.29 26.11 -1.34
C ILE A 144 6.88 26.19 -2.75
N GLU A 145 7.19 25.05 -3.35
CA GLU A 145 7.77 24.97 -4.69
C GLU A 145 6.98 23.97 -5.53
N ASN A 146 6.67 24.35 -6.77
CA ASN A 146 5.86 23.53 -7.67
C ASN A 146 6.73 22.55 -8.47
N ASN A 147 7.97 22.93 -8.79
CA ASN A 147 8.88 22.10 -9.57
C ASN A 147 9.51 20.99 -8.68
N PRO A 148 9.34 19.69 -9.04
CA PRO A 148 9.86 18.57 -8.26
C PRO A 148 11.38 18.62 -8.08
N ASP A 149 12.13 18.86 -9.16
CA ASP A 149 13.58 18.83 -9.16
C ASP A 149 14.17 19.92 -8.25
N LYS A 150 13.51 21.09 -8.22
CA LYS A 150 13.89 22.18 -7.31
C LYS A 150 13.51 21.86 -5.87
N SER A 151 12.35 21.24 -5.65
CA SER A 151 11.91 20.86 -4.30
C SER A 151 12.83 19.83 -3.65
N GLU A 152 13.42 18.93 -4.44
CA GLU A 152 14.35 17.91 -3.96
C GLU A 152 15.72 18.50 -3.62
N LYS A 153 16.26 19.36 -4.50
CA LYS A 153 17.48 20.15 -4.23
C LYS A 153 17.36 20.99 -2.95
N LEU A 154 16.18 21.55 -2.67
CA LEU A 154 15.96 22.35 -1.47
C LEU A 154 16.05 21.54 -0.18
N LYS A 155 15.61 20.27 -0.19
CA LYS A 155 15.74 19.37 0.97
C LYS A 155 17.20 19.05 1.28
N GLU A 156 18.01 18.96 0.22
CA GLU A 156 19.41 18.60 0.31
C GLU A 156 20.26 19.78 0.81
N ILE A 157 19.95 20.99 0.34
CA ILE A 157 20.69 22.21 0.68
C ILE A 157 20.32 22.75 2.07
N TYR A 158 19.04 22.63 2.45
CA TYR A 158 18.53 23.26 3.67
C TYR A 158 17.84 22.20 4.57
N ASP A 159 18.61 21.56 5.46
CA ASP A 159 18.09 20.56 6.41
C ASP A 159 17.20 21.17 7.52
N LYS A 160 16.27 20.36 8.04
CA LYS A 160 15.32 20.44 9.18
C LYS A 160 14.66 21.75 9.63
N LYS A 161 15.18 22.94 9.32
CA LYS A 161 14.54 24.23 9.63
C LYS A 161 13.49 24.66 8.60
N PHE A 162 13.31 23.88 7.53
CA PHE A 162 12.42 24.20 6.43
C PHE A 162 11.41 23.10 6.15
N TRP A 163 10.20 23.53 5.82
CA TRP A 163 9.14 22.66 5.33
C TRP A 163 8.89 22.98 3.88
N TYR A 164 8.98 21.96 3.03
CA TYR A 164 8.69 22.05 1.61
C TYR A 164 7.31 21.46 1.33
N ARG A 165 6.47 22.15 0.56
CA ARG A 165 5.19 21.58 0.09
C ARG A 165 5.05 21.78 -1.40
N ARG A 166 4.62 20.72 -2.10
CA ARG A 166 4.30 20.76 -3.52
C ARG A 166 2.89 21.33 -3.71
N LEU A 167 2.75 22.24 -4.68
CA LEU A 167 1.52 23.00 -4.94
C LEU A 167 0.40 22.18 -5.61
N ASP A 168 0.70 20.99 -6.13
CA ASP A 168 -0.23 20.10 -6.82
C ASP A 168 -1.37 19.56 -5.93
N ARG A 169 -1.33 19.77 -4.61
CA ARG A 169 -2.37 19.33 -3.66
C ARG A 169 -2.87 20.44 -2.72
N CYS A 170 -2.75 21.71 -3.10
CA CYS A 170 -3.17 22.87 -2.28
C CYS A 170 -4.54 23.48 -2.64
N CYS A 171 -5.26 22.94 -3.64
CA CYS A 171 -6.69 23.20 -3.83
C CYS A 171 -7.47 21.89 -3.69
#